data_AF-A0A959RWV3-F1
#
_entry.id   AF-A0A959RWV3-F1
#
_cell.length_a   1.000
_cell.length_b   1.000
_cell.length_c   1.000
_cell.angle_alpha   90.00
_cell.angle_beta   90.00
_cell.angle_gamma   90.00
#
_symmetry.space_group_name_H-M   'P 1'
#
loop_
_entity.id
_entity.type
_entity.pdbx_description
1 polymer ?
#
loop_
_entity_poly.entity_id
_entity_poly.type
_entity_poly.pdbx_seq_one_letter_code
_entity_poly.pdbx_strand_id
1 'polypeptide(L)'
;ELFNDDLESNKDLEIWEIVEDEDFAHLFIDNKPNRRYHYKYTPEGVSISGFDFMIYDDKLAIVELTQVPSIIIIDSKILIDGFKAIFAMVWNMLCKDLSEKIILN
;
A
#
# COMPACT_ATOMS: atom_id res chain seq x y z
N GLU A 1 -12.22 -4.00 6.89
CA GLU A 1 -10.82 -3.70 6.54
C GLU A 1 -9.95 -4.12 7.71
N LEU A 2 -8.80 -4.74 7.46
CA LEU A 2 -8.12 -5.54 8.48
C LEU A 2 -7.52 -4.75 9.66
N PHE A 3 -7.44 -3.41 9.64
CA PHE A 3 -6.62 -2.66 10.63
C PHE A 3 -7.23 -1.38 11.22
N ASN A 4 -8.51 -1.08 10.97
CA ASN A 4 -9.11 0.13 11.56
C ASN A 4 -9.14 0.07 13.09
N ASP A 5 -9.54 -1.08 13.62
CA ASP A 5 -9.59 -1.33 15.05
C ASP A 5 -8.16 -1.32 15.66
N ASP A 6 -7.16 -1.76 14.89
CA ASP A 6 -5.75 -1.76 15.30
C ASP A 6 -5.15 -0.34 15.31
N LEU A 7 -5.48 0.51 14.34
CA LEU A 7 -5.10 1.92 14.33
C LEU A 7 -5.73 2.69 15.49
N GLU A 8 -6.97 2.37 15.86
CA GLU A 8 -7.68 3.02 16.98
C GLU A 8 -7.13 2.57 18.34
N SER A 9 -6.80 1.28 18.48
CA SER A 9 -6.30 0.69 19.72
C SER A 9 -4.80 0.92 19.95
N ASN A 10 -4.00 1.02 18.89
CA ASN A 10 -2.56 1.27 18.95
C ASN A 10 -2.21 2.68 18.44
N LYS A 11 -1.93 3.59 19.38
CA LYS A 11 -1.61 4.99 19.08
C LYS A 11 -0.25 5.20 18.42
N ASP A 12 0.64 4.22 18.53
CA ASP A 12 2.01 4.28 17.98
C ASP A 12 2.09 3.64 16.59
N LEU A 13 1.00 3.00 16.13
CA LEU A 13 0.93 2.42 14.80
C LEU A 13 0.81 3.52 13.72
N GLU A 14 1.67 3.42 12.72
CA GLU A 14 1.59 4.15 11.46
C GLU A 14 1.45 3.17 10.29
N ILE A 15 0.67 3.55 9.29
CA ILE A 15 0.44 2.75 8.08
C ILE A 15 0.88 3.55 6.86
N TRP A 16 1.59 2.88 5.97
CA TRP A 16 2.06 3.41 4.70
C TRP A 16 1.61 2.48 3.59
N GLU A 17 0.77 2.96 2.68
CA GLU A 17 0.07 2.10 1.71
C GLU A 17 0.09 2.69 0.29
N ILE A 18 0.37 1.83 -0.70
CA ILE A 18 0.20 2.18 -2.11
C ILE A 18 -1.11 1.55 -2.55
N VAL A 19 -2.03 2.38 -3.01
CA VAL A 19 -3.43 2.03 -3.22
C VAL A 19 -3.74 2.11 -4.69
N GLU A 20 -4.41 1.10 -5.25
CA GLU A 20 -4.87 1.19 -6.63
C GLU A 20 -5.93 2.27 -6.79
N ASP A 21 -5.81 3.09 -7.84
CA ASP A 21 -6.74 4.19 -8.14
C ASP A 21 -8.07 3.66 -8.68
N GLU A 22 -8.92 3.21 -7.76
CA GLU A 22 -10.26 2.72 -8.01
C GLU A 22 -11.30 3.48 -7.19
N ASP A 23 -12.52 3.67 -7.74
CA ASP A 23 -13.63 4.39 -7.09
C ASP A 23 -13.89 3.90 -5.66
N PHE A 24 -13.79 2.59 -5.44
CA PHE A 24 -13.98 1.99 -4.13
C PHE A 24 -12.93 2.49 -3.14
N ALA A 25 -11.65 2.55 -3.51
CA ALA A 25 -10.56 2.96 -2.64
C ALA A 25 -10.71 4.40 -2.12
N HIS A 26 -11.13 5.34 -2.98
CA HIS A 26 -11.43 6.72 -2.59
C HIS A 26 -12.49 6.80 -1.48
N LEU A 27 -13.55 6.00 -1.58
CA LEU A 27 -14.61 5.97 -0.56
C LEU A 27 -14.12 5.54 0.82
N PHE A 28 -13.09 4.68 0.91
CA PHE A 28 -12.55 4.25 2.22
C PHE A 28 -11.54 5.24 2.77
N ILE A 29 -10.70 5.78 1.91
CA ILE A 29 -9.56 6.59 2.32
C ILE A 29 -9.98 8.01 2.69
N ASP A 30 -10.91 8.62 1.95
CA ASP A 30 -11.41 9.97 2.23
C ASP A 30 -12.12 10.06 3.59
N ASN A 31 -12.58 8.92 4.10
CA ASN A 31 -13.22 8.81 5.40
C ASN A 31 -12.23 8.49 6.55
N LYS A 32 -10.91 8.46 6.31
CA LYS A 32 -9.90 8.20 7.34
C LYS A 32 -9.49 9.48 8.08
N PRO A 33 -9.85 9.63 9.36
CA PRO A 33 -9.42 10.77 10.16
C PRO A 33 -8.10 10.42 10.85
N ASN A 34 -6.97 10.33 10.12
CA ASN A 34 -5.71 10.13 10.85
C ASN A 34 -4.47 10.66 10.14
N ARG A 35 -3.66 11.43 10.89
CA ARG A 35 -2.31 11.87 10.51
C ARG A 35 -1.30 10.70 10.41
N ARG A 36 -1.72 9.48 10.73
CA ARG A 36 -0.90 8.26 10.84
C ARG A 36 -1.16 7.24 9.72
N TYR A 37 -2.07 7.55 8.81
CA TYR A 37 -2.34 6.75 7.63
C TYR A 37 -1.83 7.53 6.42
N HIS A 38 -0.77 7.02 5.81
CA HIS A 38 -0.07 7.64 4.70
C HIS A 38 -0.32 6.80 3.46
N TYR A 39 -0.82 7.41 2.39
CA TYR A 39 -1.13 6.68 1.17
C TYR A 39 -0.73 7.44 -0.08
N LYS A 40 -0.56 6.70 -1.17
CA LYS A 40 -0.45 7.22 -2.54
C LYS A 40 -1.25 6.32 -3.48
N TYR A 41 -1.97 6.95 -4.40
CA TYR A 41 -2.64 6.21 -5.47
C TYR A 41 -1.64 5.80 -6.55
N THR A 42 -1.86 4.64 -7.15
CA THR A 42 -1.27 4.29 -8.45
C THR A 42 -1.89 5.16 -9.55
N PRO A 43 -1.30 5.25 -10.75
CA PRO A 43 -2.01 5.85 -11.88
C PRO A 43 -3.25 5.02 -12.25
N GLU A 44 -4.32 5.69 -12.69
CA GLU A 44 -5.54 5.04 -13.18
C GLU A 44 -5.24 3.91 -14.16
N GLY A 45 -5.82 2.73 -13.91
CA GLY A 45 -5.64 1.54 -14.75
C GLY A 45 -4.29 0.83 -14.63
N VAL A 46 -3.40 1.26 -13.72
CA VAL A 46 -2.14 0.58 -13.43
C VAL A 46 -2.28 -0.26 -12.16
N SER A 47 -2.29 -1.58 -12.36
CA SER A 47 -2.08 -2.54 -11.27
C SER A 47 -0.59 -2.83 -11.12
N ILE A 48 -0.08 -2.68 -9.89
CA ILE A 48 1.34 -2.85 -9.59
C ILE A 48 1.66 -4.32 -9.30
N SER A 49 0.68 -5.09 -8.86
CA SER A 49 0.85 -6.46 -8.41
C SER A 49 -0.44 -7.26 -8.51
N GLY A 50 -0.34 -8.55 -8.81
CA GLY A 50 -1.46 -9.48 -8.66
C GLY A 50 -1.70 -9.95 -7.22
N PHE A 51 -0.85 -9.53 -6.28
CA PHE A 51 -0.90 -9.89 -4.86
C PHE A 51 -0.71 -8.67 -3.98
N ASP A 52 -1.34 -8.66 -2.80
CA ASP A 52 -1.07 -7.66 -1.79
C ASP A 52 0.14 -8.06 -0.96
N PHE A 53 1.02 -7.11 -0.71
CA PHE A 53 2.20 -7.29 0.13
C PHE A 53 2.10 -6.40 1.35
N MET A 54 2.27 -6.99 2.53
CA MET A 54 2.19 -6.27 3.79
C MET A 54 3.40 -6.60 4.65
N ILE A 55 4.05 -5.57 5.16
CA ILE A 55 5.16 -5.71 6.10
C ILE A 55 4.70 -5.16 7.43
N TYR A 56 4.74 -6.00 8.45
CA TYR A 56 4.42 -5.61 9.83
C TYR A 56 5.48 -6.18 10.75
N ASP A 57 6.12 -5.30 11.53
CA ASP A 57 7.27 -5.65 12.37
C ASP A 57 8.40 -6.30 11.52
N ASP A 58 8.77 -7.54 11.83
CA ASP A 58 9.73 -8.36 11.09
C ASP A 58 9.06 -9.54 10.37
N LYS A 59 7.89 -9.30 9.78
CA LYS A 59 7.15 -10.28 8.98
C LYS A 59 6.69 -9.67 7.65
N LEU A 60 6.78 -10.47 6.59
CA LEU A 60 6.18 -10.18 5.29
C LEU A 60 4.97 -11.11 5.10
N ALA A 61 3.81 -10.54 4.85
CA ALA A 61 2.63 -11.25 4.39
C ALA A 61 2.44 -11.03 2.89
N ILE A 62 2.19 -12.11 2.16
CA ILE A 62 1.70 -12.10 0.78
C ILE A 62 0.25 -12.57 0.84
N VAL A 63 -0.66 -11.74 0.36
CA VAL A 63 -2.10 -11.95 0.49
C VAL A 63 -2.72 -12.05 -0.91
N GLU A 64 -3.52 -13.10 -1.12
CA GLU A 64 -4.28 -13.34 -2.35
C GLU A 64 -5.75 -13.50 -1.97
N LEU A 65 -6.64 -12.65 -2.50
CA LEU A 65 -8.06 -12.60 -2.11
C LEU A 65 -9.02 -12.99 -3.24
N THR A 66 -8.58 -13.22 -4.48
CA THR A 66 -9.47 -13.33 -5.64
C THR A 66 -10.16 -14.68 -5.82
N GLN A 67 -9.51 -15.80 -5.46
CA GLN A 67 -10.09 -17.14 -5.66
C GLN A 67 -10.31 -17.86 -4.34
N VAL A 68 -9.23 -18.22 -3.67
CA VAL A 68 -9.22 -18.84 -2.35
C VAL A 68 -8.38 -17.93 -1.48
N PRO A 69 -9.01 -17.18 -0.55
CA PRO A 69 -8.29 -16.30 0.34
C PRO A 69 -7.13 -17.05 1.00
N SER A 70 -5.91 -16.63 0.69
CA SER A 70 -4.71 -17.28 1.19
C SER A 70 -3.68 -16.24 1.60
N ILE A 71 -2.97 -16.55 2.68
CA ILE A 71 -1.95 -15.70 3.25
C ILE A 71 -0.71 -16.54 3.46
N ILE A 72 0.41 -16.09 2.91
CA ILE A 72 1.73 -16.66 3.17
C ILE A 72 2.48 -15.68 4.06
N ILE A 73 2.87 -16.15 5.26
CA ILE A 73 3.70 -15.37 6.18
C ILE A 73 5.14 -15.83 6.05
N ILE A 74 6.02 -14.88 5.77
CA ILE A 74 7.44 -15.10 5.55
C ILE A 74 8.23 -14.40 6.66
N ASP A 75 9.06 -15.18 7.34
CA ASP A 75 10.04 -14.71 8.31
C ASP A 75 11.45 -14.81 7.69
N SER A 76 11.81 -13.81 6.88
CA SER A 76 13.10 -13.75 6.21
C SER A 76 13.55 -12.31 6.07
N LYS A 77 14.57 -11.95 6.84
CA LYS A 77 15.15 -10.60 6.83
C LYS A 77 15.53 -10.12 5.44
N ILE A 78 16.15 -10.99 4.63
CA ILE A 78 16.59 -10.66 3.26
C ILE A 78 15.40 -10.28 2.39
N LEU A 79 14.29 -11.04 2.47
CA LEU A 79 13.09 -10.75 1.70
C LEU A 79 12.40 -9.49 2.21
N ILE A 80 12.28 -9.33 3.52
CA ILE A 80 11.68 -8.13 4.14
C ILE A 80 12.45 -6.87 3.73
N ASP A 81 13.78 -6.87 3.83
CA ASP A 81 14.60 -5.72 3.43
C ASP A 81 14.45 -5.44 1.92
N GLY A 82 14.37 -6.49 1.09
CA GLY A 82 14.10 -6.37 -0.34
C GLY A 82 12.75 -5.74 -0.66
N PHE A 83 11.67 -6.20 -0.01
CA PHE A 83 10.33 -5.62 -0.19
C PHE A 83 10.22 -4.20 0.36
N LYS A 84 10.90 -3.87 1.46
CA LYS A 84 11.02 -2.47 1.94
C LYS A 84 11.68 -1.58 0.89
N ALA A 85 12.73 -2.08 0.22
CA ALA A 85 13.39 -1.33 -0.85
C ALA A 85 12.49 -1.16 -2.09
N ILE A 86 11.75 -2.20 -2.49
CA ILE A 86 10.78 -2.13 -3.58
C ILE A 86 9.68 -1.13 -3.24
N PHE A 87 9.09 -1.22 -2.05
CA PHE A 87 8.08 -0.28 -1.57
C PHE A 87 8.60 1.15 -1.62
N ALA A 88 9.76 1.42 -1.04
CA ALA A 88 10.36 2.75 -1.03
C ALA A 88 10.63 3.28 -2.45
N MET A 89 11.07 2.42 -3.37
CA MET A 89 11.27 2.77 -4.77
C MET A 89 9.95 3.19 -5.43
N VAL A 90 8.92 2.35 -5.36
CA VAL A 90 7.59 2.64 -5.95
C VAL A 90 6.97 3.87 -5.29
N TRP A 91 7.04 3.97 -3.97
CA TRP A 91 6.55 5.12 -3.21
C TRP A 91 7.17 6.43 -3.71
N ASN A 92 8.48 6.44 -3.97
CA ASN A 92 9.17 7.62 -4.49
C ASN A 92 8.84 7.90 -5.96
N MET A 93 8.54 6.87 -6.75
CA MET A 93 8.06 7.03 -8.13
C MET A 93 6.66 7.64 -8.19
N LEU A 94 5.79 7.31 -7.23
CA LEU A 94 4.40 7.79 -7.15
C LEU A 94 4.26 9.26 -6.71
N CYS A 95 5.29 10.10 -6.88
CA CYS A 95 5.19 11.55 -6.67
C CYS A 95 6.01 12.36 -7.68
N LYS A 96 5.32 12.75 -8.74
CA LYS A 96 5.22 14.12 -9.27
C LYS A 96 3.95 14.13 -10.09
N ASP A 97 3.14 15.18 -9.96
CA ASP A 97 2.05 15.50 -10.88
C ASP A 97 2.34 15.00 -12.31
N LEU A 98 1.76 13.87 -12.71
CA LEU A 98 1.64 13.51 -14.13
C LEU A 98 0.64 14.46 -14.83
N SER A 99 -0.08 15.28 -14.05
CA SER A 99 -0.92 16.37 -14.51
C SER A 99 -0.11 17.57 -15.04
N GLU A 100 1.19 17.68 -14.75
CA GLU A 100 2.07 18.64 -15.42
C GLU A 100 2.50 18.11 -16.80
N LYS A 101 1.58 18.25 -17.76
CA LYS A 101 1.86 18.55 -19.17
C LYS A 101 3.06 17.80 -19.76
N ILE A 102 2.81 16.57 -20.22
CA ILE A 102 3.39 16.13 -21.49
C ILE A 102 2.64 16.91 -22.60
N ILE A 103 2.88 18.22 -22.68
CA ILE A 103 2.81 18.94 -23.96
C ILE A 103 4.17 18.68 -24.59
N LEU A 104 4.27 17.56 -25.30
CA LEU A 104 5.31 17.41 -26.30
C LEU A 104 4.91 18.27 -27.48
N ASN A 105 5.63 19.39 -27.65
CA ASN A 105 5.69 20.14 -28.91
C ASN A 105 6.24 19.25 -30.03
#